data_AF-A0A3P7P7H9-F1
#
_entry.id   AF-A0A3P7P7H9-F1
#
_cell.length_a   1.000
_cell.length_b   1.000
_cell.length_c   1.000
_cell.angle_alpha   90.00
_cell.angle_beta   90.00
_cell.angle_gamma   90.00
#
_symmetry.space_group_name_H-M   'P 1'
#
loop_
_entity.id
_entity.type
_entity.pdbx_description
1 polymer ?
#
loop_
_entity_poly.entity_id
_entity_poly.type
_entity_poly.pdbx_seq_one_letter_code
_entity_poly.pdbx_strand_id
1 'polypeptide(L)'
;MEAKDGYHPVLLNTATELAEKQKKEEDLSCLPCLGLLDIPAKCRPEPYTEALVLDRPMQLNEAPTNGLVYVHALADLRGLPADLLFYVPIFADLFTR
;
A
#
# COMPACT_ATOMS: atom_id res chain seq x y z
N MET A 1 26.40 15.72 50.57
CA MET A 1 26.08 14.74 49.51
C MET A 1 26.58 15.37 48.23
N GLU A 2 27.81 15.03 47.83
CA GLU A 2 28.56 15.72 46.78
C GLU A 2 27.82 15.68 45.44
N ALA A 3 27.59 16.85 44.87
CA ALA A 3 27.30 16.99 43.45
C ALA A 3 28.53 16.48 42.69
N LYS A 4 28.42 15.29 42.08
CA LYS A 4 29.36 14.83 41.05
C LYS A 4 29.05 15.58 39.76
N ASP A 5 29.34 16.87 39.78
CA ASP A 5 29.28 17.75 38.62
C ASP A 5 30.43 17.38 37.67
N GLY A 6 30.07 17.08 36.42
CA GLY A 6 31.00 16.96 35.31
C GLY A 6 30.96 15.60 34.62
N TYR A 7 30.29 15.53 33.47
CA TYR A 7 30.50 14.44 32.52
C TYR A 7 32.00 14.29 32.23
N HIS A 8 32.50 13.04 32.12
CA HIS A 8 33.89 12.78 31.77
C HIS A 8 34.22 13.53 30.47
N PRO A 9 35.31 14.31 30.39
CA PRO A 9 35.56 15.24 29.29
C PRO A 9 35.58 14.57 27.92
N VAL A 10 36.01 13.31 27.85
CA VAL A 10 35.93 12.49 26.62
C VAL A 10 34.48 12.29 26.17
N LEU A 11 33.55 11.97 27.08
CA LEU A 11 32.14 11.75 26.74
C LEU A 11 31.49 13.03 26.24
N LEU A 12 31.80 14.17 26.88
CA LEU A 12 31.27 15.47 26.45
C LEU A 12 31.78 15.82 25.05
N ASN A 13 33.07 15.63 24.79
CA ASN A 13 33.67 15.92 23.50
C ASN A 13 33.15 14.98 22.39
N THR A 14 33.03 13.68 22.67
CA THR A 14 32.44 12.71 21.73
C THR A 14 30.97 13.03 21.44
N ALA A 15 30.20 13.43 22.46
CA ALA A 15 28.81 13.83 22.28
C ALA A 15 28.67 15.10 21.43
N THR A 16 29.55 16.09 21.62
CA THR A 16 29.58 17.29 20.76
C THR A 16 29.99 16.95 19.34
N GLU A 17 31.05 16.16 19.13
CA GLU A 17 31.48 15.73 17.79
C GLU A 17 30.41 14.91 17.05
N LEU A 18 29.71 14.03 17.77
CA LEU A 18 28.58 13.27 17.22
C LEU A 18 27.44 14.21 16.82
N ALA A 19 27.06 15.13 17.71
CA ALA A 19 26.00 16.09 17.45
C ALA A 19 26.33 17.00 16.26
N GLU A 20 27.60 17.42 16.12
CA GLU A 20 28.07 18.17 14.95
C GLU A 20 27.99 17.34 13.66
N LYS A 21 28.40 16.06 13.68
CA LYS A 21 28.28 15.18 12.51
C LYS A 21 26.83 14.94 12.09
N GLN A 22 25.93 14.68 13.03
CA GLN A 22 24.51 14.42 12.75
C GLN A 22 23.76 15.62 12.17
N LYS A 23 24.24 16.84 12.45
CA LYS A 23 23.66 18.08 11.93
C LYS A 23 24.31 18.54 10.63
N LYS A 24 25.45 17.96 10.27
CA LYS A 24 26.19 18.34 9.08
C LYS A 24 25.43 17.91 7.84
N GLU A 25 25.35 18.79 6.85
CA GLU A 25 24.85 18.44 5.52
C GLU A 25 25.87 17.54 4.81
N GLU A 26 25.42 16.37 4.36
CA GLU A 26 26.26 15.36 3.70
C GLU A 26 26.06 15.41 2.19
N ASP A 27 27.10 15.08 1.43
CA ASP A 27 26.97 14.86 -0.01
C ASP A 27 26.34 13.49 -0.26
N LEU A 28 25.13 13.51 -0.82
CA LEU A 28 24.35 12.30 -1.13
C LEU A 28 24.56 11.82 -2.57
N SER A 29 25.49 12.40 -3.33
CA SER A 29 25.75 12.04 -4.74
C SER A 29 26.19 10.59 -4.96
N CYS A 30 26.71 9.93 -3.92
CA CYS A 30 27.09 8.52 -3.95
C CYS A 30 25.89 7.56 -3.87
N LEU A 31 24.70 8.06 -3.48
CA LEU A 31 23.49 7.26 -3.40
C LEU A 31 22.83 7.17 -4.79
N PRO A 32 22.45 5.97 -5.26
CA PRO A 32 21.71 5.84 -6.50
C PRO A 32 20.30 6.40 -6.33
N CYS A 33 19.89 7.28 -7.25
CA CYS A 33 18.58 7.92 -7.25
C CYS A 33 17.95 7.83 -8.64
N LEU A 34 16.63 7.66 -8.68
CA LEU A 34 15.82 7.85 -9.89
C LEU A 34 15.48 9.33 -10.06
N GLY A 35 15.33 9.77 -11.30
CA GLY A 35 14.87 11.10 -11.66
C GLY A 35 13.35 11.16 -11.85
N LEU A 36 12.83 12.37 -12.00
CA LEU A 36 11.41 12.58 -12.30
C LEU A 36 11.00 11.96 -13.64
N LEU A 37 11.92 11.93 -14.61
CA LEU A 37 11.67 11.37 -15.94
C LEU A 37 11.56 9.84 -15.95
N ASP A 38 11.99 9.17 -14.88
CA ASP A 38 11.82 7.72 -14.71
C ASP A 38 10.38 7.36 -14.28
N ILE A 39 9.58 8.35 -13.88
CA ILE A 39 8.19 8.17 -13.47
C ILE A 39 7.27 8.39 -14.69
N PRO A 40 6.46 7.39 -15.08
CA PRO A 40 5.49 7.57 -16.15
C PRO A 40 4.52 8.71 -15.84
N ALA A 41 4.36 9.64 -16.78
CA ALA A 41 3.49 10.81 -16.60
C ALA A 41 1.99 10.46 -16.48
N LYS A 42 1.59 9.26 -16.88
CA LYS A 42 0.21 8.77 -16.82
C LYS A 42 0.18 7.35 -16.26
N CYS A 43 -0.81 7.07 -15.43
CA CYS A 43 -1.14 5.71 -15.04
C CYS A 43 -1.55 4.91 -16.28
N ARG A 44 -1.15 3.63 -16.32
CA ARG A 44 -1.61 2.70 -17.35
C ARG A 44 -3.09 2.39 -17.11
N PRO A 45 -3.98 2.61 -18.09
CA PRO A 45 -5.35 2.09 -17.98
C PRO A 45 -5.32 0.57 -18.16
N GLU A 46 -6.06 -0.14 -17.33
CA GLU A 46 -6.26 -1.58 -17.50
C GLU A 46 -7.37 -1.82 -18.53
N PRO A 47 -7.08 -2.46 -19.67
CA PRO A 47 -8.07 -2.69 -20.70
C PRO A 47 -9.07 -3.75 -20.23
N TYR A 48 -10.35 -3.53 -20.52
CA TYR A 48 -11.39 -4.54 -20.41
C TYR A 48 -12.41 -4.34 -21.53
N THR A 49 -13.09 -5.42 -21.88
CA THR A 49 -14.20 -5.41 -22.85
C THR A 49 -15.51 -5.57 -22.10
N GLU A 50 -16.52 -4.79 -22.47
CA GLU A 50 -17.88 -4.96 -21.96
C GLU A 50 -18.62 -5.97 -22.84
N ALA A 51 -19.22 -6.96 -22.19
CA ALA A 51 -20.09 -7.94 -22.82
C ALA A 51 -21.46 -7.95 -22.14
N LEU A 52 -22.48 -8.33 -22.88
CA LEU A 52 -23.82 -8.57 -22.35
C LEU A 52 -24.09 -10.07 -22.39
N VAL A 53 -24.29 -10.68 -21.23
CA VAL A 53 -24.60 -12.12 -21.10
C VAL A 53 -25.90 -12.25 -20.33
N LEU A 54 -26.93 -12.87 -20.93
CA LEU A 54 -28.26 -12.98 -20.33
C LEU A 54 -28.83 -11.63 -19.85
N ASP A 55 -28.65 -10.58 -20.67
CA ASP A 55 -29.03 -9.19 -20.35
C ASP A 55 -28.37 -8.61 -19.09
N ARG A 56 -27.25 -9.19 -18.64
CA ARG A 56 -26.42 -8.66 -17.55
C ARG A 56 -25.06 -8.19 -18.07
N PRO A 57 -24.58 -7.01 -17.64
CA PRO A 57 -23.27 -6.52 -18.03
C PRO A 57 -22.18 -7.39 -17.39
N MET A 58 -21.19 -7.74 -18.19
CA MET A 58 -20.01 -8.51 -17.80
C MET A 58 -18.77 -7.77 -18.27
N GLN A 59 -17.75 -7.69 -17.42
CA GLN A 59 -16.43 -7.16 -17.77
C GLN A 59 -15.48 -8.33 -18.04
N LEU A 60 -14.88 -8.32 -19.24
CA LEU A 60 -13.91 -9.31 -19.67
C LEU A 60 -12.52 -8.67 -19.70
N ASN A 61 -11.60 -9.20 -18.89
CA ASN A 61 -10.21 -8.77 -18.85
C ASN A 61 -9.33 -9.87 -19.46
N GLU A 62 -8.80 -9.62 -20.66
CA GLU A 62 -7.85 -10.51 -21.32
C GLU A 62 -6.44 -10.24 -20.80
N ALA A 63 -5.92 -11.16 -19.97
CA ALA A 63 -4.61 -11.05 -19.36
C ALA A 63 -3.83 -12.37 -19.47
N PRO A 64 -2.48 -12.34 -19.47
CA PRO A 64 -1.64 -13.54 -19.48
C PRO A 64 -1.61 -14.21 -18.09
N THR A 65 -2.71 -14.88 -17.73
CA THR A 65 -2.94 -15.49 -16.42
C THR A 65 -2.30 -16.87 -16.24
N ASN A 66 -1.50 -17.33 -17.22
CA ASN A 66 -0.84 -18.63 -17.22
C ASN A 66 -1.81 -19.82 -17.03
N GLY A 67 -2.91 -19.83 -17.81
CA GLY A 67 -3.89 -20.92 -17.81
C GLY A 67 -4.93 -20.86 -16.69
N LEU A 68 -4.93 -19.80 -15.87
CA LEU A 68 -5.94 -19.56 -14.85
C LEU A 68 -7.07 -18.67 -15.37
N VAL A 69 -8.28 -18.89 -14.85
CA VAL A 69 -9.43 -18.02 -15.10
C VAL A 69 -9.90 -17.46 -13.77
N TYR A 70 -9.99 -16.15 -13.67
CA TYR A 70 -10.49 -15.45 -12.49
C TYR A 70 -11.92 -15.00 -12.74
N VAL A 71 -12.82 -15.37 -11.85
CA VAL A 71 -14.24 -15.02 -11.95
C VAL A 71 -14.66 -14.23 -10.71
N HIS A 72 -15.23 -13.05 -10.94
CA HIS A 72 -15.82 -12.23 -9.90
C HIS A 72 -17.31 -12.06 -10.20
N ALA A 73 -18.15 -12.51 -9.27
CA ALA A 73 -19.60 -12.28 -9.30
C ALA A 73 -19.96 -11.28 -8.21
N LEU A 74 -20.71 -10.24 -8.57
CA LEU A 74 -21.14 -9.20 -7.64
C LEU A 74 -22.65 -9.30 -7.45
N ALA A 75 -23.08 -9.38 -6.19
CA ALA A 75 -24.49 -9.36 -5.83
C ALA A 75 -24.88 -7.94 -5.40
N ASP A 76 -25.95 -7.42 -5.97
CA ASP A 76 -26.53 -6.13 -5.56
C ASP A 76 -27.39 -6.31 -4.31
N LEU A 77 -27.01 -5.64 -3.22
CA LEU A 77 -27.68 -5.74 -1.92
C LEU A 77 -28.72 -4.64 -1.69
N ARG A 78 -29.00 -3.76 -2.67
CA ARG A 78 -29.97 -2.66 -2.50
C ARG A 78 -31.38 -3.14 -2.15
N GLY A 79 -31.76 -4.34 -2.60
CA GLY A 79 -33.06 -4.95 -2.30
C GLY A 79 -33.12 -5.70 -0.96
N LEU A 80 -32.02 -5.77 -0.22
CA LEU A 80 -31.95 -6.50 1.04
C LEU A 80 -32.53 -5.66 2.19
N PRO A 81 -33.48 -6.19 2.98
CA PRO A 81 -33.95 -5.56 4.21
C PRO A 81 -32.80 -5.19 5.15
N ALA A 82 -32.88 -4.01 5.78
CA ALA A 82 -31.76 -3.44 6.55
C ALA A 82 -31.40 -4.27 7.79
N ASP A 83 -32.38 -4.93 8.39
CA ASP A 83 -32.22 -5.88 9.50
C ASP A 83 -31.41 -7.12 9.09
N LEU A 84 -31.40 -7.48 7.81
CA LEU A 84 -30.65 -8.61 7.28
C LEU A 84 -29.21 -8.28 6.89
N LEU A 85 -28.86 -7.00 6.72
CA LEU A 85 -27.50 -6.59 6.34
C LEU A 85 -26.43 -7.07 7.33
N PHE A 86 -26.76 -7.10 8.62
CA PHE A 86 -25.84 -7.56 9.66
C PHE A 86 -25.45 -9.04 9.49
N TYR A 87 -26.31 -9.84 8.85
CA TYR A 87 -26.06 -11.27 8.61
C TYR A 87 -25.32 -11.56 7.31
N VAL A 88 -25.07 -10.57 6.43
CA VAL A 88 -24.38 -10.80 5.15
C VAL A 88 -22.98 -11.41 5.34
N PRO A 89 -22.13 -10.96 6.29
CA PRO A 89 -20.81 -11.55 6.48
C PRO A 89 -20.88 -13.03 6.91
N ILE A 90 -21.79 -13.39 7.82
CA ILE A 90 -21.95 -14.78 8.27
C ILE A 90 -22.55 -15.66 7.16
N PHE A 91 -23.50 -15.11 6.38
CA PHE A 91 -24.02 -15.80 5.21
C PHE A 91 -22.89 -16.09 4.20
N ALA A 92 -22.04 -15.12 3.87
CA ALA A 92 -20.96 -15.28 2.92
C ALA A 92 -19.92 -16.32 3.36
N ASP A 93 -19.58 -16.39 4.65
CA ASP A 93 -18.66 -17.41 5.19
C ASP A 93 -19.25 -18.81 5.15
N LEU A 94 -20.56 -18.94 5.35
CA LEU A 94 -21.24 -20.24 5.35
C LEU A 94 -21.64 -20.72 3.94
N PHE A 95 -21.80 -19.81 2.98
CA PHE A 95 -22.30 -20.13 1.64
C PHE A 95 -21.35 -21.03 0.83
N THR A 96 -20.04 -20.91 1.04
CA THR A 96 -19.01 -21.65 0.29
C THR A 96 -18.56 -22.94 0.97
N ARG A 97 -19.08 -23.25 2.16
CA ARG A 97 -18.82 -24.49 2.90
C ARG A 97 -19.82 -25.57 2.49
#